data_AF-A0A949ZFF0-F1
#
_entry.id   AF-A0A949ZFF0-F1
#
_cell.length_a   1.000
_cell.length_b   1.000
_cell.length_c   1.000
_cell.angle_alpha   90.00
_cell.angle_beta   90.00
_cell.angle_gamma   90.00
#
_symmetry.space_group_name_H-M   'P 1'
#
loop_
_entity.id
_entity.type
_entity.pdbx_description
1 polymer ?
#
loop_
_entity_poly.entity_id
_entity_poly.type
_entity_poly.pdbx_seq_one_letter_code
_entity_poly.pdbx_strand_id
1 'polypeptide(L)'
;MPAVVISFHDGEVLHVLTPEVTFDLAVLEAEFPSIEPNSERALFPVSAIRQLLIGDPRPAPKAEEVGGWDRAAFHFVDGQVLRASIRPQAVLGRFGGVWDIVEPGDTELRTIGIPYTSLKGVYRIRQWDSRSVSERDGDARLDQLARILAERDQHAAVTGGESRPLLTRVRRPRNG
;
A
#
# COMPACT_ATOMS: atom_id res chain seq x y z
N MET A 1 -16.77 -15.76 9.54
CA MET A 1 -15.38 -15.30 9.65
C MET A 1 -14.71 -15.55 8.31
N PRO A 2 -14.34 -14.52 7.53
CA PRO A 2 -13.57 -14.73 6.30
C PRO A 2 -12.25 -15.46 6.57
N ALA A 3 -11.89 -16.37 5.67
CA ALA A 3 -10.53 -16.90 5.57
C ALA A 3 -9.59 -15.79 5.12
N VAL A 4 -8.44 -15.68 5.76
CA VAL A 4 -7.44 -14.66 5.48
C VAL A 4 -6.08 -15.32 5.39
N VAL A 5 -5.34 -14.99 4.33
CA VAL A 5 -3.92 -15.29 4.22
C VAL A 5 -3.15 -14.03 4.60
N ILE A 6 -2.40 -14.09 5.69
CA ILE A 6 -1.55 -13.01 6.18
C ILE A 6 -0.14 -13.23 5.64
N SER A 7 0.42 -12.25 4.92
CA SER A 7 1.85 -12.21 4.62
C SER A 7 2.54 -11.21 5.55
N PHE A 8 3.60 -11.64 6.22
CA PHE A 8 4.38 -10.83 7.14
C PHE A 8 5.60 -10.20 6.45
N HIS A 9 6.20 -9.20 7.11
CA HIS A 9 7.38 -8.50 6.61
C HIS A 9 8.65 -9.35 6.55
N ASP A 10 8.75 -10.39 7.38
CA ASP A 10 9.84 -11.37 7.39
C ASP A 10 9.67 -12.47 6.32
N GLY A 11 8.55 -12.47 5.59
CA GLY A 11 8.24 -13.45 4.56
C GLY A 11 7.41 -14.63 5.05
N GLU A 12 7.04 -14.70 6.33
CA GLU A 12 6.12 -15.72 6.82
C GLU A 12 4.70 -15.54 6.25
N VAL A 13 4.00 -16.65 6.10
CA VAL A 13 2.62 -16.69 5.61
C VAL A 13 1.75 -17.55 6.52
N LEU A 14 0.65 -16.98 7.00
CA LEU A 14 -0.31 -17.67 7.87
C LEU A 14 -1.71 -17.70 7.27
N HIS A 15 -2.41 -18.82 7.46
CA HIS A 15 -3.80 -19.00 7.08
C HIS A 15 -4.67 -19.00 8.33
N VAL A 16 -5.59 -18.05 8.43
CA VAL A 16 -6.42 -17.84 9.62
C VAL A 16 -7.87 -17.50 9.25
N LEU A 17 -8.76 -17.54 10.22
CA LEU A 17 -10.11 -16.98 10.14
C LEU A 17 -10.14 -15.67 10.92
N THR A 18 -10.73 -14.62 10.38
CA THR A 18 -10.89 -13.34 11.10
C THR A 18 -12.37 -12.99 11.24
N PRO A 19 -12.81 -12.37 12.35
CA PRO A 19 -14.22 -11.99 12.51
C PRO A 19 -14.59 -10.87 11.53
N GLU A 20 -13.74 -9.87 11.42
CA GLU A 20 -13.87 -8.72 10.53
C GLU A 20 -12.46 -8.16 10.22
N VAL A 21 -12.28 -7.56 9.04
CA VAL A 21 -11.02 -6.90 8.66
C VAL A 21 -11.29 -5.43 8.38
N THR A 22 -11.07 -4.55 9.37
CA THR A 22 -11.43 -3.12 9.27
C THR A 22 -10.28 -2.13 9.43
N PHE A 23 -9.06 -2.56 9.79
CA PHE A 23 -7.90 -1.68 10.03
C PHE A 23 -8.17 -0.45 10.92
N ASP A 24 -9.24 -0.45 11.72
CA ASP A 24 -9.56 0.61 12.67
C ASP A 24 -8.74 0.49 13.97
N LEU A 25 -8.27 -0.72 14.25
CA LEU A 25 -7.37 -1.06 15.35
C LEU A 25 -5.97 -1.35 14.81
N ALA A 26 -4.96 -1.13 15.66
CA ALA A 26 -3.56 -1.44 15.35
C ALA A 26 -3.24 -2.95 15.45
N VAL A 27 -4.26 -3.79 15.64
CA VAL A 27 -4.16 -5.25 15.76
C VAL A 27 -5.25 -5.92 14.92
N LEU A 28 -4.95 -7.10 14.42
CA LEU A 28 -5.89 -8.00 13.75
C LEU A 28 -6.14 -9.21 14.65
N GLU A 29 -7.40 -9.46 15.01
CA GLU A 29 -7.81 -10.68 15.70
C GLU A 29 -8.02 -11.81 14.68
N ALA A 30 -7.51 -12.99 15.02
CA ALA A 30 -7.53 -14.16 14.16
C ALA A 30 -7.75 -15.43 14.99
N GLU A 31 -8.44 -16.40 14.39
CA GLU A 31 -8.61 -17.76 14.88
C GLU A 31 -7.89 -18.73 13.94
N PHE A 32 -7.29 -19.77 14.50
CA PHE A 32 -6.63 -20.80 13.71
C PHE A 32 -7.63 -21.91 13.36
N PRO A 33 -7.73 -22.33 12.09
CA PRO A 33 -8.53 -23.50 11.74
C PRO A 33 -7.86 -24.76 12.29
N SER A 34 -8.20 -25.17 13.52
CA SER A 34 -8.00 -26.49 14.19
C SER A 34 -6.65 -27.24 14.07
N ILE A 35 -5.58 -26.66 13.51
CA ILE A 35 -4.30 -27.36 13.29
C ILE A 35 -3.38 -27.28 14.53
N GLU A 36 -3.59 -26.31 15.42
CA GLU A 36 -2.81 -26.17 16.66
C GLU A 36 -3.64 -26.54 17.90
N PRO A 37 -3.26 -27.60 18.65
CA PRO A 37 -4.03 -28.08 19.79
C PRO A 37 -4.00 -27.15 21.02
N ASN A 38 -3.24 -26.03 20.98
CA ASN A 38 -3.04 -25.13 22.11
C ASN A 38 -3.21 -23.64 21.78
N SER A 39 -3.65 -23.31 20.56
CA SER A 39 -3.81 -21.92 20.09
C SER A 39 -5.16 -21.77 19.39
N GLU A 40 -6.12 -21.14 20.07
CA GLU A 40 -7.44 -20.89 19.47
C GLU A 40 -7.50 -19.52 18.80
N ARG A 41 -6.80 -18.52 19.36
CA ARG A 41 -6.83 -17.12 18.93
C ARG A 41 -5.46 -16.46 18.97
N ALA A 42 -5.24 -15.51 18.07
CA ALA A 42 -4.07 -14.65 18.04
C ALA A 42 -4.46 -13.19 17.78
N LEU A 43 -3.62 -12.28 18.29
CA LEU A 43 -3.62 -10.88 17.93
C LEU A 43 -2.32 -10.58 17.18
N PHE A 44 -2.45 -10.13 15.93
CA PHE A 44 -1.32 -9.73 15.10
C PHE A 44 -1.21 -8.21 15.05
N PRO A 45 -0.08 -7.60 15.45
CA PRO A 45 0.15 -6.18 15.22
C PRO A 45 0.12 -5.88 13.72
N VAL A 46 -0.68 -4.88 13.32
CA VAL A 46 -0.79 -4.45 11.92
C VAL A 46 0.56 -4.02 11.35
N SER A 47 1.49 -3.56 12.19
CA SER A 47 2.86 -3.19 11.82
C SER A 47 3.77 -4.35 11.43
N ALA A 48 3.43 -5.59 11.79
CA ALA A 48 4.18 -6.79 11.38
C ALA A 48 3.69 -7.33 10.03
N ILE A 49 2.48 -6.95 9.63
CA ILE A 49 1.80 -7.47 8.44
C ILE A 49 2.24 -6.67 7.23
N ARG A 50 2.63 -7.38 6.16
CA ARG A 50 2.91 -6.78 4.86
C ARG A 50 1.61 -6.56 4.08
N GLN A 51 0.81 -7.62 3.95
CA GLN A 51 -0.48 -7.60 3.25
C GLN A 51 -1.37 -8.76 3.69
N LEU A 52 -2.66 -8.64 3.42
CA LEU A 52 -3.69 -9.65 3.63
C LEU A 52 -4.34 -10.00 2.29
N LEU A 53 -4.61 -11.28 2.04
CA LEU A 53 -5.58 -11.74 1.05
C LEU A 53 -6.83 -12.20 1.81
N ILE A 54 -7.99 -11.64 1.47
CA ILE A 54 -9.24 -11.80 2.24
C ILE A 54 -10.27 -12.55 1.41
N GLY A 55 -10.70 -13.69 1.92
CA GLY A 55 -11.62 -14.61 1.25
C GLY A 55 -11.01 -15.25 0.01
N ASP A 56 -11.86 -15.95 -0.74
CA ASP A 56 -11.46 -16.61 -1.97
C ASP A 56 -11.46 -15.62 -3.14
N PRO A 57 -10.52 -15.76 -4.09
CA PRO A 57 -10.59 -15.06 -5.37
C PRO A 57 -11.93 -15.32 -6.07
N ARG A 58 -12.47 -14.28 -6.69
CA ARG A 58 -13.72 -14.35 -7.46
C ARG A 58 -13.42 -14.11 -8.93
N PRO A 59 -14.27 -14.54 -9.88
CA PRO A 59 -14.12 -14.15 -11.27
C PRO A 59 -14.11 -12.63 -11.42
N ALA A 60 -13.16 -12.12 -12.20
CA ALA A 60 -13.08 -10.70 -12.51
C ALA A 60 -14.34 -10.23 -13.27
N PRO A 61 -14.81 -8.99 -13.04
CA PRO A 61 -15.85 -8.40 -13.87
C PRO A 61 -15.44 -8.31 -15.34
N LYS A 62 -16.39 -7.98 -16.21
CA LYS A 62 -16.11 -7.79 -17.64
C LYS A 62 -15.05 -6.70 -17.83
N ALA A 63 -14.20 -6.87 -18.85
CA ALA A 63 -13.10 -5.94 -19.14
C ALA A 63 -13.56 -4.48 -19.32
N GLU A 64 -14.76 -4.25 -19.84
CA GLU A 64 -15.37 -2.92 -19.97
C GLU A 64 -15.60 -2.25 -18.60
N GLU A 65 -16.06 -3.01 -17.61
CA GLU A 65 -16.26 -2.50 -16.25
C GLU A 65 -14.91 -2.19 -15.58
N VAL A 66 -13.96 -3.12 -15.66
CA VAL A 66 -12.60 -2.94 -15.10
C VAL A 66 -11.88 -1.78 -15.80
N GLY A 67 -12.17 -1.53 -17.08
CA GLY A 67 -11.62 -0.41 -17.83
C GLY A 67 -11.98 0.98 -17.27
N GLY A 68 -13.09 1.08 -16.53
CA GLY A 68 -13.51 2.30 -15.83
C GLY A 68 -12.94 2.46 -14.42
N TRP A 69 -12.22 1.46 -13.90
CA TRP A 69 -11.63 1.52 -12.57
C TRP A 69 -10.32 2.32 -12.57
N ASP A 70 -9.95 2.84 -11.40
CA ASP A 70 -8.68 3.50 -11.24
C ASP A 70 -7.54 2.47 -11.29
N ARG A 71 -6.42 2.83 -11.92
CA ARG A 71 -5.21 2.01 -11.91
C ARG A 71 -4.29 2.51 -10.81
N ALA A 72 -3.81 1.63 -9.96
CA ALA A 72 -2.95 1.97 -8.84
C ALA A 72 -1.66 1.14 -8.82
N ALA A 73 -0.57 1.76 -8.37
CA ALA A 73 0.64 1.08 -7.94
C ALA A 73 0.80 1.28 -6.42
N PHE A 74 0.74 0.18 -5.68
CA PHE A 74 1.03 0.12 -4.26
C PHE A 74 2.52 -0.18 -4.09
N HIS A 75 3.30 0.80 -3.64
CA HIS A 75 4.72 0.64 -3.39
C HIS A 75 4.93 0.24 -1.94
N PHE A 76 5.52 -0.93 -1.71
CA PHE A 76 5.80 -1.45 -0.38
C PHE A 76 7.15 -0.96 0.15
N VAL A 77 7.30 -0.94 1.48
CA VAL A 77 8.54 -0.53 2.17
C VAL A 77 9.74 -1.40 1.78
N ASP A 78 9.50 -2.68 1.52
CA ASP A 78 10.48 -3.69 1.07
C ASP A 78 10.90 -3.55 -0.40
N GLY A 79 10.31 -2.61 -1.15
CA GLY A 79 10.63 -2.38 -2.56
C GLY A 79 9.74 -3.12 -3.55
N GLN A 80 8.85 -4.01 -3.11
CA GLN A 80 7.87 -4.63 -3.99
C GLN A 80 6.82 -3.62 -4.48
N VAL A 81 6.22 -3.90 -5.63
CA VAL A 81 5.16 -3.06 -6.21
C VAL A 81 4.01 -3.94 -6.69
N LEU A 82 2.84 -3.76 -6.11
CA LEU A 82 1.59 -4.35 -6.61
C LEU A 82 0.91 -3.35 -7.54
N ARG A 83 0.60 -3.79 -8.76
CA ARG A 83 -0.13 -2.99 -9.75
C ARG A 83 -1.50 -3.60 -9.94
N ALA A 84 -2.56 -2.82 -9.80
CA ALA A 84 -3.92 -3.33 -9.99
C ALA A 84 -4.93 -2.25 -10.37
N SER A 85 -5.97 -2.66 -11.08
CA SER A 85 -7.20 -1.88 -11.19
C SER A 85 -7.96 -2.00 -9.86
N ILE A 86 -8.31 -0.86 -9.25
CA ILE A 86 -8.96 -0.78 -7.95
C ILE A 86 -10.44 -0.46 -8.13
N ARG A 87 -11.29 -1.28 -7.52
CA ARG A 87 -12.73 -1.03 -7.51
C ARG A 87 -13.03 0.25 -6.70
N PRO A 88 -14.01 1.09 -7.09
CA PRO A 88 -14.27 2.35 -6.39
C PRO A 88 -14.67 2.23 -4.91
N GLN A 89 -15.10 1.05 -4.45
CA GLN A 89 -15.58 0.81 -3.07
C GLN A 89 -14.47 0.39 -2.10
N ALA A 90 -13.30 1.04 -2.17
CA ALA A 90 -12.25 0.81 -1.19
C ALA A 90 -12.71 1.27 0.22
N VAL A 91 -12.38 0.47 1.24
CA VAL A 91 -12.67 0.79 2.64
C VAL A 91 -11.37 1.16 3.34
N LEU A 92 -11.27 2.38 3.85
CA LEU A 92 -10.07 2.86 4.52
C LEU A 92 -10.31 2.94 6.03
N GLY A 93 -9.44 2.30 6.79
CA GLY A 93 -9.37 2.40 8.25
C GLY A 93 -8.23 3.31 8.70
N ARG A 94 -8.07 3.45 10.01
CA ARG A 94 -7.01 4.29 10.59
C ARG A 94 -5.59 3.78 10.31
N PHE A 95 -5.42 2.47 10.22
CA PHE A 95 -4.11 1.81 10.13
C PHE A 95 -3.84 1.11 8.80
N GLY A 96 -4.76 1.20 7.84
CA GLY A 96 -4.67 0.51 6.57
C GLY A 96 -5.94 0.65 5.75
N GLY A 97 -6.06 -0.13 4.69
CA GLY A 97 -7.28 -0.19 3.89
C GLY A 97 -7.53 -1.58 3.32
N VAL A 98 -8.74 -1.74 2.78
CA VAL A 98 -9.21 -2.93 2.07
C VAL A 98 -9.63 -2.52 0.66
N TRP A 99 -9.13 -3.24 -0.34
CA TRP A 99 -9.41 -2.99 -1.75
C TRP A 99 -9.85 -4.26 -2.46
N ASP A 100 -10.88 -4.14 -3.28
CA ASP A 100 -11.20 -5.09 -4.34
C ASP A 100 -10.31 -4.75 -5.56
N ILE A 101 -9.48 -5.68 -6.00
CA ILE A 101 -8.48 -5.45 -7.05
C ILE A 101 -8.48 -6.51 -8.14
N VAL A 102 -8.11 -6.09 -9.35
CA VAL A 102 -7.78 -6.98 -10.48
C VAL A 102 -6.38 -6.62 -10.97
N GLU A 103 -5.46 -7.57 -10.94
CA GLU A 103 -4.11 -7.38 -11.46
C GLU A 103 -4.11 -7.34 -13.00
N PRO A 104 -3.19 -6.61 -13.66
CA PRO A 104 -3.13 -6.53 -15.12
C PRO A 104 -2.99 -7.91 -15.77
N GLY A 105 -3.95 -8.28 -16.61
CA GLY A 105 -3.97 -9.57 -17.31
C GLY A 105 -4.51 -10.73 -16.48
N ASP A 106 -4.90 -10.49 -15.22
CA ASP A 106 -5.53 -11.48 -14.37
C ASP A 106 -7.04 -11.61 -14.70
N THR A 107 -7.58 -12.78 -14.41
CA THR A 107 -8.99 -13.13 -14.54
C THR A 107 -9.70 -13.19 -13.19
N GLU A 108 -8.98 -12.87 -12.10
CA GLU A 108 -9.49 -12.90 -10.74
C GLU A 108 -9.65 -11.49 -10.15
N LEU A 109 -10.75 -11.30 -9.42
CA LEU A 109 -10.98 -10.24 -8.47
C LEU A 109 -10.57 -10.73 -7.08
N ARG A 110 -9.64 -10.02 -6.45
CA ARG A 110 -9.13 -10.33 -5.12
C ARG A 110 -9.47 -9.21 -4.15
N THR A 111 -9.84 -9.58 -2.93
CA THR A 111 -9.97 -8.62 -1.83
C THR A 111 -8.66 -8.63 -1.06
N ILE A 112 -7.98 -7.48 -0.99
CA ILE A 112 -6.72 -7.35 -0.27
C ILE A 112 -6.81 -6.34 0.86
N GLY A 113 -6.11 -6.61 1.95
CA GLY A 113 -5.89 -5.66 3.03
C GLY A 113 -4.44 -5.22 3.08
N ILE A 114 -4.17 -3.91 3.14
CA ILE A 114 -2.79 -3.41 3.24
C ILE A 114 -2.68 -2.42 4.41
N PRO A 115 -1.86 -2.75 5.43
CA PRO A 115 -1.42 -1.80 6.46
C PRO A 115 -0.73 -0.57 5.87
N TYR A 116 -0.97 0.63 6.41
CA TYR A 116 -0.22 1.81 5.94
C TYR A 116 1.26 1.74 6.31
N THR A 117 1.61 1.01 7.37
CA THR A 117 3.01 0.77 7.78
C THR A 117 3.81 -0.03 6.75
N SER A 118 3.15 -0.82 5.91
CA SER A 118 3.82 -1.63 4.88
C SER A 118 4.00 -0.88 3.55
N LEU A 119 3.46 0.33 3.42
CA LEU A 119 3.49 1.14 2.20
C LEU A 119 4.47 2.31 2.28
N LYS A 120 5.20 2.54 1.18
CA LYS A 120 5.83 3.84 0.87
C LYS A 120 4.81 4.82 0.30
N GLY A 121 3.82 4.33 -0.43
CA GLY A 121 2.76 5.14 -1.02
C GLY A 121 1.93 4.38 -2.05
N VAL A 122 0.79 4.95 -2.41
CA VAL A 122 -0.11 4.44 -3.45
C VAL A 122 -0.24 5.52 -4.53
N TYR A 123 0.02 5.15 -5.78
CA TYR A 123 0.07 6.09 -6.90
C TYR A 123 -0.97 5.72 -7.94
N ARG A 124 -1.76 6.70 -8.36
CA ARG A 124 -2.67 6.54 -9.51
C ARG A 124 -1.85 6.54 -10.80
N ILE A 125 -2.12 5.56 -11.67
CA ILE A 125 -1.43 5.36 -12.94
C ILE A 125 -2.37 5.70 -14.09
N ARG A 126 -1.85 6.36 -15.14
CA ARG A 126 -2.63 6.66 -16.36
C ARG A 126 -2.72 5.45 -17.29
N GLN A 127 -1.59 4.77 -17.51
CA GLN A 127 -1.46 3.63 -18.41
C GLN A 127 -0.55 2.58 -17.79
N TRP A 128 -0.87 1.29 -18.00
CA TRP A 128 0.03 0.21 -17.64
C TRP A 128 1.32 0.36 -18.45
N ASP A 129 2.39 0.83 -17.82
CA ASP A 129 3.69 0.94 -18.46
C ASP A 129 4.31 -0.46 -18.54
N SER A 130 4.53 -0.93 -19.77
CA SER A 130 4.99 -2.29 -20.07
C SER A 130 6.51 -2.49 -19.89
N ARG A 131 7.24 -1.47 -19.42
CA ARG A 131 8.70 -1.54 -19.26
C ARG A 131 9.13 -2.11 -17.91
N SER A 132 10.16 -2.95 -17.96
CA SER A 132 10.69 -3.66 -16.79
C SER A 132 11.36 -2.69 -15.80
N VAL A 133 11.44 -3.06 -14.52
CA VAL A 133 12.10 -2.23 -13.48
C VAL A 133 13.60 -2.07 -13.77
N SER A 134 14.23 -3.08 -14.37
CA SER A 134 15.65 -3.10 -14.72
C SER A 134 16.05 -2.06 -15.78
N GLU A 135 15.12 -1.57 -16.60
CA GLU A 135 15.38 -0.52 -17.59
C GLU A 135 15.37 0.90 -17.01
N ARG A 136 15.01 1.08 -15.72
CA ARG A 136 14.84 2.39 -15.08
C ARG A 136 16.03 2.86 -14.23
N ASP A 137 16.97 2.00 -13.88
CA ASP A 137 17.73 2.18 -12.62
C ASP A 137 19.09 2.92 -12.72
N GLY A 138 19.46 3.48 -13.87
CA GLY A 138 20.74 4.20 -14.05
C GLY A 138 20.60 5.71 -14.22
N ASP A 139 20.21 6.15 -15.42
CA ASP A 139 20.21 7.57 -15.82
C ASP A 139 18.90 8.30 -15.47
N ALA A 140 17.76 7.61 -15.51
CA ALA A 140 16.45 8.27 -15.41
C ALA A 140 16.18 8.88 -14.02
N ARG A 141 16.80 8.35 -12.95
CA ARG A 141 16.53 8.79 -11.57
C ARG A 141 17.18 10.13 -11.24
N LEU A 142 18.41 10.36 -11.72
CA LEU A 142 19.09 11.64 -11.54
C LEU A 142 18.44 12.73 -12.39
N ASP A 143 18.06 12.41 -13.63
CA ASP A 143 17.32 13.33 -14.50
C ASP A 143 15.93 13.69 -13.94
N GLN A 144 15.24 12.72 -13.34
CA GLN A 144 13.94 12.95 -12.71
C GLN A 144 14.07 13.81 -11.45
N LEU A 145 15.08 13.58 -10.61
CA LEU A 145 15.34 14.43 -9.44
C LEU A 145 15.76 15.84 -9.85
N ALA A 146 16.64 15.97 -10.85
CA ALA A 146 17.04 17.26 -11.40
C ALA A 146 15.84 18.03 -11.96
N ARG A 147 14.92 17.35 -12.66
CA ARG A 147 13.68 17.96 -13.14
C ARG A 147 12.76 18.41 -12.01
N ILE A 148 12.53 17.56 -11.00
CA ILE A 148 11.68 17.91 -9.84
C ILE A 148 12.28 19.10 -9.06
N LEU A 149 13.60 19.15 -8.92
CA LEU A 149 14.29 20.27 -8.28
C LEU A 149 14.21 21.55 -9.14
N ALA A 150 14.41 21.45 -10.45
CA ALA A 150 14.29 22.58 -11.38
C ALA A 150 12.87 23.16 -11.43
N GLU A 151 11.84 22.31 -11.42
CA GLU A 151 10.43 22.75 -11.34
C GLU A 151 10.14 23.47 -10.02
N ARG A 152 10.74 23.03 -8.91
CA ARG A 152 10.62 23.72 -7.60
C ARG A 152 11.32 25.06 -7.59
N ASP A 153 12.51 25.17 -8.17
CA ASP A 153 13.25 26.44 -8.25
C ASP A 153 12.52 27.45 -9.14
N GLN A 154 11.90 26.99 -10.23
CA GLN A 154 11.06 27.85 -11.07
C GLN A 154 9.81 28.37 -10.34
N HIS A 155 9.16 27.53 -9.52
CA HIS A 155 8.04 27.98 -8.69
C HIS A 155 8.49 28.91 -7.55
N ALA A 156 9.66 28.68 -6.96
CA ALA A 156 10.23 29.53 -5.92
C ALA A 156 10.68 30.90 -6.46
N ALA A 157 11.17 30.96 -7.71
CA ALA A 157 11.54 32.20 -8.38
C ALA A 157 10.33 33.10 -8.72
N VAL A 158 9.13 32.52 -8.89
CA VAL A 158 7.88 33.26 -9.10
C VAL A 158 7.32 33.83 -7.79
N THR A 159 7.57 33.16 -6.66
CA THR A 159 7.22 33.66 -5.32
C THR A 159 8.43 34.29 -4.64
N GLY A 160 8.87 35.46 -5.12
CA GLY A 160 9.98 36.23 -4.57
C GLY A 160 9.74 36.77 -3.15
N GLY A 161 9.85 35.91 -2.15
CA GLY A 161 9.86 36.29 -0.73
C GLY A 161 10.78 35.37 0.06
N GLU A 162 11.88 35.94 0.58
CA GLU A 162 12.95 35.30 1.35
C GLU A 162 12.50 34.09 2.21
N SER A 163 12.68 32.88 1.68
CA SER A 163 12.42 31.66 2.43
C SER A 163 13.64 31.36 3.31
N ARG A 164 13.64 31.89 4.54
CA ARG A 164 14.61 31.48 5.57
C ARG A 164 14.53 29.96 5.77
N PRO A 165 15.67 29.23 5.77
CA PRO A 165 15.69 27.78 5.90
C PRO A 165 14.99 27.32 7.19
N LEU A 166 14.17 26.27 7.08
CA LEU A 166 13.33 25.71 8.16
C LEU A 166 14.09 25.45 9.47
N LEU A 167 15.40 25.17 9.39
CA LEU A 167 16.27 24.96 10.54
C LEU A 167 16.44 26.20 11.45
N THR A 168 16.16 27.41 10.96
CA THR A 168 16.16 28.64 11.79
C THR A 168 14.89 28.84 12.62
N ARG A 169 13.85 28.02 12.42
CA ARG A 169 12.56 28.13 13.14
C ARG A 169 12.42 27.15 14.30
N VAL A 170 13.37 26.25 14.50
CA VAL A 170 13.35 25.28 15.60
C VAL A 170 13.98 25.92 16.84
N ARG A 171 13.16 26.49 17.74
CA ARG A 171 13.59 26.80 19.11
C ARG A 171 13.66 25.50 19.91
N ARG A 172 14.84 25.19 20.47
CA ARG A 172 14.96 24.17 21.52
C ARG A 172 14.22 24.64 22.79
N PRO A 173 13.54 23.75 23.53
CA PRO A 173 13.04 24.09 24.85
C PRO A 173 14.24 24.46 25.74
N ARG A 174 14.13 25.58 26.46
CA ARG A 174 15.01 25.83 27.61
C ARG A 174 14.62 24.83 28.69
N ASN A 175 15.57 23.98 29.08
CA ASN A 175 15.43 23.18 30.30
C ASN A 175 15.21 24.14 31.47
N GLY A 176 14.10 23.93 32.18
CA GLY A 176 13.82 24.46 33.52
C GLY A 176 13.57 23.29 34.44
#